data_AF-A0A520I6F7-F1
#
_entry.id   AF-A0A520I6F7-F1
#
_cell.length_a   1.000
_cell.length_b   1.000
_cell.length_c   1.000
_cell.angle_alpha   90.00
_cell.angle_beta   90.00
_cell.angle_gamma   90.00
#
_symmetry.space_group_name_H-M   'P 1'
#
loop_
_entity.id
_entity.type
_entity.pdbx_description
1 polymer ?
#
loop_
_entity_poly.entity_id
_entity_poly.type
_entity_poly.pdbx_seq_one_letter_code
_entity_poly.pdbx_strand_id
1 'polypeptide(L)'
;RLADGRRIAGDLFIDCSGFRALLIDGALKAGYEDWSHWLPCDTAWAVPTANTGPLTPYTRATARQAGWQWRIPLQHRTGNGHVFSSRFTDPERARDILMSNLEGEPLAEARMLRFRTGRRHRQWIGNCVAIGLSAGFLEPLESTSIHLIQLAIGKLIELFPADGMPDPVDTAEFNRAMALEYDRVRDFLVLHYCGTERDDTPFWRHMRTMPLPPSLTEKITEFRDRGVVAQYREGMFLPASWLAVYYGQRIVPNRVHPLIGDTPAANRARYSSCAGIVAAASRQAAATASTQALDAAA
;
A
#
# COMPACT_ATOMS: atom_id res chain seq x y z
N ARG A 1 14.89 -12.84 28.37
CA ARG A 1 16.34 -12.70 28.64
C ARG A 1 17.06 -12.75 27.30
N LEU A 2 18.16 -12.03 27.16
CA LEU A 2 18.99 -12.10 25.96
C LEU A 2 19.74 -13.43 25.92
N ALA A 3 20.35 -13.76 24.78
CA ALA A 3 21.13 -15.01 24.62
C ALA A 3 22.30 -15.11 25.62
N ASP A 4 22.85 -13.98 26.05
CA ASP A 4 23.90 -13.89 27.07
C ASP A 4 23.36 -13.86 28.53
N GLY A 5 22.07 -14.11 28.72
CA GLY A 5 21.43 -14.16 30.03
C GLY A 5 21.04 -12.81 30.63
N ARG A 6 21.48 -11.69 30.04
CA ARG A 6 21.10 -10.34 30.50
C ARG A 6 19.58 -10.13 30.45
N ARG A 7 19.08 -9.30 31.37
CA ARG A 7 17.69 -8.86 31.43
C ARG A 7 17.62 -7.36 31.14
N ILE A 8 16.81 -6.99 30.15
CA ILE A 8 16.41 -5.60 29.91
C ILE A 8 15.02 -5.44 30.51
N ALA A 9 14.89 -4.55 31.51
CA ALA A 9 13.61 -4.15 32.07
C ALA A 9 13.07 -2.93 31.30
N GLY A 10 11.76 -2.73 31.34
CA GLY A 10 11.09 -1.60 30.71
C GLY A 10 9.61 -1.60 31.05
N ASP A 11 9.03 -0.40 31.08
CA ASP A 11 7.62 -0.21 31.40
C ASP A 11 6.75 -0.28 30.15
N LEU A 12 7.31 0.04 28.97
CA LEU A 12 6.68 -0.10 27.66
C LEU A 12 7.64 -0.79 26.68
N PHE A 13 7.10 -1.70 25.86
CA PHE A 13 7.84 -2.43 24.83
C PHE A 13 7.24 -2.16 23.45
N ILE A 14 8.09 -1.79 22.49
CA ILE A 14 7.70 -1.65 21.10
C ILE A 14 8.18 -2.89 20.33
N ASP A 15 7.25 -3.71 19.86
CA ASP A 15 7.56 -4.87 19.03
C ASP A 15 7.81 -4.43 17.59
N CYS A 16 9.08 -4.29 17.22
CA CYS A 16 9.54 -4.08 15.84
C CYS A 16 10.24 -5.32 15.27
N SER A 17 9.95 -6.52 15.79
CA SER A 17 10.70 -7.76 15.49
C SER A 17 10.43 -8.39 14.11
N GLY A 18 9.73 -7.67 13.23
CA GLY A 18 9.37 -8.15 11.92
C GLY A 18 8.18 -9.11 11.95
N PHE A 19 8.04 -9.94 10.90
CA PHE A 19 7.01 -10.99 10.80
C PHE A 19 7.01 -11.99 11.97
N ARG A 20 8.12 -12.09 12.71
CA ARG A 20 8.22 -12.99 13.87
C ARG A 20 7.32 -12.56 15.03
N ALA A 21 7.01 -11.26 15.14
CA ALA A 21 6.11 -10.69 16.16
C ALA A 21 6.37 -11.27 17.56
N LEU A 22 7.64 -11.26 17.98
CA LEU A 22 8.15 -12.00 19.13
C LEU A 22 7.41 -11.67 20.43
N LEU A 23 6.96 -10.42 20.59
CA LEU A 23 6.28 -9.96 21.79
C LEU A 23 4.76 -10.02 21.60
N ILE A 24 4.24 -9.31 20.59
CA ILE A 24 2.79 -9.09 20.46
C ILE A 24 2.03 -10.39 20.15
N ASP A 25 2.64 -11.31 19.40
CA ASP A 25 2.03 -12.58 19.03
C ASP A 25 2.74 -13.75 19.71
N GLY A 26 4.07 -13.72 19.77
CA GLY A 26 4.87 -14.74 20.43
C GLY A 26 4.53 -14.87 21.92
N ALA A 27 4.57 -13.77 22.66
CA ALA A 27 4.29 -13.76 24.10
C ALA A 27 2.82 -13.46 24.43
N LEU A 28 2.22 -12.46 23.77
CA LEU A 28 0.91 -11.92 24.14
C LEU A 28 -0.27 -12.48 23.34
N LYS A 29 0.00 -13.30 22.32
CA LYS A 29 -1.02 -14.03 21.55
C LYS A 29 -2.10 -13.13 20.95
N ALA A 30 -1.70 -11.99 20.37
CA ALA A 30 -2.62 -11.07 19.72
C ALA A 30 -3.45 -11.69 18.58
N GLY A 31 -2.98 -12.79 17.98
CA GLY A 31 -3.64 -13.43 16.85
C GLY A 31 -3.46 -12.62 15.56
N TYR A 32 -4.02 -13.13 14.45
CA TYR A 32 -3.82 -12.56 13.13
C TYR A 32 -5.05 -12.75 12.25
N GLU A 33 -5.52 -11.65 11.68
CA GLU A 33 -6.58 -11.64 10.68
C GLU A 33 -5.97 -11.81 9.29
N ASP A 34 -6.28 -12.94 8.65
CA ASP A 34 -5.74 -13.30 7.34
C ASP A 34 -6.60 -12.75 6.21
N TRP A 35 -5.98 -11.98 5.31
CA TRP A 35 -6.64 -11.39 4.15
C TRP A 35 -6.21 -12.01 2.82
N SER A 36 -5.54 -13.16 2.85
CA SER A 36 -5.07 -13.87 1.65
C SER A 36 -6.19 -14.41 0.74
N HIS A 37 -7.45 -14.25 1.15
CA HIS A 37 -8.63 -14.54 0.33
C HIS A 37 -9.07 -13.33 -0.52
N TRP A 38 -8.68 -12.11 -0.14
CA TRP A 38 -8.88 -10.88 -0.93
C TRP A 38 -7.61 -10.38 -1.61
N LEU A 39 -6.44 -10.64 -1.03
CA LEU A 39 -5.14 -10.25 -1.55
C LEU A 39 -4.25 -11.51 -1.59
N PRO A 40 -4.37 -12.35 -2.65
CA PRO A 40 -3.77 -13.69 -2.66
C PRO A 40 -2.27 -13.70 -2.92
N CYS A 41 -1.67 -12.58 -3.34
CA CYS A 41 -0.22 -12.48 -3.45
C CYS A 41 0.45 -12.72 -2.08
N ASP A 42 1.47 -13.55 -2.06
CA ASP A 42 2.11 -14.07 -0.83
C ASP A 42 3.64 -14.18 -0.94
N THR A 43 4.18 -13.93 -2.13
CA THR A 43 5.59 -14.11 -2.43
C THR A 43 6.07 -12.96 -3.31
N ALA A 44 7.33 -12.56 -3.13
CA ALA A 44 7.98 -11.61 -4.02
C ALA A 44 9.42 -12.00 -4.33
N TRP A 45 9.88 -11.71 -5.54
CA TRP A 45 11.30 -11.61 -5.85
C TRP A 45 11.72 -10.15 -5.87
N ALA A 46 12.89 -9.83 -5.31
CA ALA A 46 13.46 -8.48 -5.34
C ALA A 46 14.91 -8.50 -5.84
N VAL A 47 15.25 -7.57 -6.74
CA VAL A 47 16.59 -7.45 -7.33
C VAL A 47 16.93 -5.99 -7.64
N PRO A 48 18.09 -5.48 -7.21
CA PRO A 48 18.58 -4.17 -7.64
C PRO A 48 19.23 -4.27 -9.03
N THR A 49 19.07 -3.24 -9.84
CA THR A 49 19.75 -3.11 -11.15
C THR A 49 20.52 -1.80 -11.25
N ALA A 50 21.51 -1.76 -12.14
CA ALA A 50 22.11 -0.50 -12.58
C ALA A 50 21.04 0.41 -13.20
N ASN A 51 21.25 1.72 -13.12
CA ASN A 51 20.41 2.70 -13.81
C ASN A 51 20.72 2.68 -15.32
N THR A 52 19.68 2.78 -16.15
CA THR A 52 19.78 2.67 -17.62
C THR A 52 19.51 3.98 -18.35
N GLY A 53 19.27 5.05 -17.61
CA GLY A 53 18.96 6.37 -18.16
C GLY A 53 18.54 7.36 -17.08
N PRO A 54 17.91 8.48 -17.48
CA PRO A 54 17.41 9.49 -16.56
C PRO A 54 16.42 8.92 -15.53
N LEU A 55 16.42 9.49 -14.33
CA LEU A 55 15.49 9.09 -13.28
C LEU A 55 14.06 9.50 -13.66
N THR A 56 13.12 8.62 -13.33
CA THR A 56 11.69 8.87 -13.54
C THR A 56 11.07 9.29 -12.20
N PRO A 57 10.26 10.36 -12.13
CA PRO A 57 9.72 10.88 -10.87
C PRO A 57 8.48 10.10 -10.41
N TYR A 58 8.46 8.78 -10.60
CA TYR A 58 7.34 7.91 -10.26
C TYR A 58 7.80 6.46 -10.08
N THR A 59 7.04 5.72 -9.27
CA THR A 59 7.13 4.26 -9.22
C THR A 59 6.29 3.67 -10.33
N ARG A 60 6.77 2.61 -10.99
CA ARG A 60 5.99 1.86 -11.98
C ARG A 60 5.53 0.55 -11.37
N ALA A 61 4.22 0.32 -11.36
CA ALA A 61 3.59 -0.96 -11.05
C ALA A 61 3.03 -1.57 -12.34
N THR A 62 3.64 -2.64 -12.83
CA THR A 62 3.26 -3.30 -14.09
C THR A 62 2.55 -4.63 -13.78
N ALA A 63 1.28 -4.76 -14.15
CA ALA A 63 0.54 -6.01 -14.02
C ALA A 63 1.21 -7.15 -14.81
N ARG A 64 1.29 -8.33 -14.20
CA ARG A 64 1.82 -9.58 -14.76
C ARG A 64 0.76 -10.68 -14.70
N GLN A 65 1.09 -11.89 -15.14
CA GLN A 65 0.11 -12.97 -15.28
C GLN A 65 -0.52 -13.42 -13.96
N ALA A 66 0.22 -13.37 -12.85
CA ALA A 66 -0.20 -13.85 -11.53
C ALA A 66 0.17 -12.89 -10.38
N GLY A 67 0.20 -11.58 -10.68
CA GLY A 67 0.67 -10.53 -9.77
C GLY A 67 1.11 -9.28 -10.53
N TRP A 68 2.13 -8.59 -10.02
CA TRP A 68 2.63 -7.35 -10.60
C TRP A 68 4.11 -7.10 -10.28
N GLN A 69 4.77 -6.29 -11.10
CA GLN A 69 6.19 -5.95 -10.96
C GLN A 69 6.36 -4.47 -10.61
N TRP A 70 7.12 -4.17 -9.57
CA TRP A 70 7.54 -2.81 -9.25
C TRP A 70 8.86 -2.44 -9.92
N ARG A 71 9.01 -1.14 -10.18
CA ARG A 71 10.27 -0.48 -10.50
C ARG A 71 10.33 0.86 -9.77
N ILE A 72 11.33 1.03 -8.92
CA ILE A 72 11.54 2.20 -8.07
C ILE A 72 12.92 2.78 -8.39
N PRO A 73 13.01 3.87 -9.16
CA PRO A 73 14.29 4.51 -9.48
C PRO A 73 14.86 5.22 -8.24
N LEU A 74 16.16 5.01 -7.95
CA LEU A 74 16.95 5.73 -6.94
C LEU A 74 18.17 6.39 -7.60
N GLN A 75 18.86 7.25 -6.86
CA GLN A 75 20.01 8.02 -7.37
C GLN A 75 21.07 7.17 -8.08
N HIS A 76 21.45 6.01 -7.51
CA HIS A 76 22.55 5.19 -8.02
C HIS A 76 22.15 3.78 -8.49
N ARG A 77 20.88 3.40 -8.32
CA ARG A 77 20.35 2.09 -8.73
C ARG A 77 18.85 2.13 -8.89
N THR A 78 18.29 1.11 -9.51
CA THR A 78 16.84 0.91 -9.58
C THR A 78 16.46 -0.34 -8.79
N GLY A 79 15.47 -0.22 -7.90
CA GLY A 79 14.88 -1.34 -7.19
C GLY A 79 13.79 -1.99 -8.03
N ASN A 80 13.88 -3.30 -8.27
CA ASN A 80 12.88 -4.05 -9.01
C ASN A 80 12.37 -5.21 -8.17
N GLY A 81 11.15 -5.64 -8.44
CA GLY A 81 10.66 -6.88 -7.90
C GLY A 81 9.31 -7.27 -8.44
N HIS A 82 8.96 -8.54 -8.27
CA HIS A 82 7.73 -9.14 -8.77
C HIS A 82 6.99 -9.74 -7.59
N VAL A 83 5.85 -9.15 -7.24
CA VAL A 83 4.88 -9.67 -6.26
C VAL A 83 3.94 -10.62 -6.98
N PHE A 84 3.77 -11.83 -6.48
CA PHE A 84 2.94 -12.85 -7.11
C PHE A 84 2.24 -13.75 -6.08
N SER A 85 1.20 -14.44 -6.53
CA SER A 85 0.52 -15.47 -5.74
C SER A 85 1.06 -16.84 -6.07
N SER A 86 1.65 -17.53 -5.09
CA SER A 86 2.15 -18.90 -5.24
C SER A 86 1.08 -19.92 -5.66
N ARG A 87 -0.21 -19.59 -5.45
CA ARG A 87 -1.37 -20.39 -5.92
C ARG A 87 -1.57 -20.37 -7.44
N PHE A 88 -1.00 -19.39 -8.15
CA PHE A 88 -1.26 -19.15 -9.58
C PHE A 88 0.00 -19.17 -10.46
N THR A 89 1.20 -19.15 -9.87
CA THR A 89 2.48 -19.33 -10.55
C THR A 89 3.50 -19.90 -9.58
N ASP A 90 4.46 -20.68 -10.06
CA ASP A 90 5.60 -21.11 -9.29
C ASP A 90 6.65 -19.98 -9.14
N PRO A 91 7.48 -20.01 -8.09
CA PRO A 91 8.51 -18.99 -7.85
C PRO A 91 9.55 -18.87 -8.96
N GLU A 92 9.95 -19.97 -9.59
CA GLU A 92 10.96 -19.99 -10.65
C GLU A 92 10.46 -19.25 -11.88
N ARG A 93 9.22 -19.55 -12.33
CA ARG A 93 8.56 -18.83 -13.41
C ARG A 93 8.39 -17.34 -13.12
N ALA A 94 8.03 -17.00 -11.88
CA ALA A 94 7.91 -15.60 -11.47
C ALA A 94 9.27 -14.87 -11.49
N ARG A 95 10.36 -15.56 -11.13
CA ARG A 95 11.73 -15.06 -11.25
C ARG A 95 12.10 -14.82 -12.70
N ASP A 96 11.83 -15.75 -13.61
CA ASP A 96 12.13 -15.60 -15.04
C ASP A 96 11.40 -14.39 -15.65
N ILE A 97 10.13 -14.20 -15.28
CA ILE A 97 9.35 -13.02 -15.67
C ILE A 97 10.02 -11.74 -15.15
N LEU A 98 10.47 -11.71 -13.89
CA LEU A 98 11.17 -10.54 -13.33
C LEU A 98 12.46 -10.27 -14.10
N MET A 99 13.32 -11.28 -14.24
CA MET A 99 14.66 -11.14 -14.83
C MET A 99 14.58 -10.74 -16.31
N SER A 100 13.65 -11.31 -17.08
CA SER A 100 13.44 -10.96 -18.49
C SER A 100 12.88 -9.55 -18.73
N ASN A 101 12.38 -8.89 -17.68
CA ASN A 101 11.81 -7.55 -17.73
C ASN A 101 12.63 -6.50 -16.97
N LEU A 102 13.89 -6.81 -16.63
CA LEU A 102 14.82 -5.83 -16.09
C LEU A 102 15.33 -4.94 -17.23
N GLU A 103 15.39 -3.64 -16.99
CA GLU A 103 15.94 -2.70 -17.96
C GLU A 103 17.47 -2.63 -17.88
N GLY A 104 18.04 -2.91 -16.71
CA GLY A 104 19.48 -2.76 -16.44
C GLY A 104 20.09 -4.01 -15.83
N GLU A 105 21.42 -4.05 -15.85
CA GLU A 105 22.20 -5.16 -15.33
C GLU A 105 21.89 -5.40 -13.83
N PRO A 106 21.59 -6.64 -13.41
CA PRO A 106 21.43 -6.98 -12.00
C PRO A 106 22.72 -6.70 -11.21
N LEU A 107 22.57 -6.03 -10.06
CA LEU A 107 23.69 -5.72 -9.16
C LEU A 107 23.86 -6.75 -8.04
N ALA A 108 22.92 -7.69 -7.92
CA ALA A 108 22.94 -8.77 -6.95
C ALA A 108 22.03 -9.92 -7.42
N GLU A 109 22.13 -11.07 -6.76
CA GLU A 109 21.15 -12.14 -6.94
C GLU A 109 19.75 -11.70 -6.47
N ALA A 110 18.73 -12.15 -7.19
CA ALA A 110 17.34 -11.95 -6.78
C ALA A 110 17.09 -12.65 -5.45
N ARG A 111 16.43 -11.97 -4.51
CA ARG A 111 16.07 -12.52 -3.19
C ARG A 111 14.57 -12.78 -3.13
N MET A 112 14.20 -13.99 -2.69
CA MET A 112 12.80 -14.35 -2.48
C MET A 112 12.35 -13.90 -1.10
N LEU A 113 11.17 -13.33 -1.03
CA LEU A 113 10.48 -12.90 0.18
C LEU A 113 9.14 -13.63 0.23
N ARG A 114 8.79 -14.18 1.39
CA ARG A 114 7.46 -14.72 1.66
C ARG A 114 6.79 -13.85 2.69
N PHE A 115 5.50 -13.63 2.52
CA PHE A 115 4.71 -12.81 3.41
C PHE A 115 3.28 -13.35 3.51
N ARG A 116 2.57 -12.88 4.52
CA ARG A 116 1.14 -13.12 4.70
C ARG A 116 0.47 -11.75 4.79
N THR A 117 -0.57 -11.56 4.00
CA THR A 117 -1.32 -10.31 4.00
C THR A 117 -2.38 -10.33 5.09
N GLY A 118 -2.46 -9.25 5.87
CA GLY A 118 -3.34 -9.17 7.02
C GLY A 118 -2.83 -8.26 8.14
N ARG A 119 -3.51 -8.30 9.28
CA ARG A 119 -3.14 -7.52 10.47
C ARG A 119 -3.34 -8.28 11.77
N ARG A 120 -2.70 -7.83 12.85
CA ARG A 120 -3.03 -8.31 14.20
C ARG A 120 -4.45 -7.87 14.57
N HIS A 121 -5.16 -8.71 15.34
CA HIS A 121 -6.47 -8.33 15.87
C HIS A 121 -6.34 -7.14 16.83
N ARG A 122 -5.26 -7.12 17.62
CA ARG A 122 -4.85 -5.98 18.44
C ARG A 122 -3.36 -5.73 18.25
N GLN A 123 -3.00 -4.47 18.02
CA GLN A 123 -1.63 -4.01 17.86
C GLN A 123 -1.05 -3.45 19.17
N TRP A 124 -1.89 -3.12 20.15
CA TRP A 124 -1.47 -2.77 21.50
C TRP A 124 -2.16 -3.68 22.53
N ILE A 125 -1.37 -4.43 23.31
CA ILE A 125 -1.85 -5.30 24.40
C ILE A 125 -0.98 -5.07 25.65
N GLY A 126 -1.61 -4.70 26.76
CA GLY A 126 -0.89 -4.37 27.99
C GLY A 126 0.13 -3.27 27.72
N ASN A 127 1.40 -3.53 28.03
CA ASN A 127 2.50 -2.61 27.75
C ASN A 127 3.31 -2.94 26.50
N CYS A 128 2.73 -3.65 25.54
CA CYS A 128 3.37 -3.94 24.26
C CYS A 128 2.60 -3.32 23.10
N VAL A 129 3.32 -2.60 22.24
CA VAL A 129 2.81 -1.97 21.01
C VAL A 129 3.57 -2.54 19.82
N ALA A 130 2.86 -3.12 18.86
CA ALA A 130 3.43 -3.61 17.62
C ALA A 130 3.49 -2.49 16.58
N ILE A 131 4.65 -2.31 15.95
CA ILE A 131 4.87 -1.32 14.90
C ILE A 131 5.59 -1.97 13.71
N GLY A 132 5.09 -1.72 12.51
CA GLY A 132 5.62 -2.31 11.27
C GLY A 132 5.15 -3.75 11.06
N LEU A 133 6.04 -4.61 10.56
CA LEU A 133 5.68 -5.97 10.13
C LEU A 133 5.17 -6.89 11.27
N SER A 134 5.43 -6.54 12.53
CA SER A 134 4.88 -7.25 13.69
C SER A 134 3.38 -7.00 13.86
N ALA A 135 2.90 -5.82 13.42
CA ALA A 135 1.52 -5.35 13.53
C ALA A 135 0.62 -5.81 12.36
N GLY A 136 1.22 -6.04 11.19
CA GLY A 136 0.52 -6.46 9.99
C GLY A 136 1.33 -6.19 8.74
N PHE A 137 0.88 -6.71 7.60
CA PHE A 137 1.51 -6.48 6.31
C PHE A 137 0.49 -6.46 5.18
N LEU A 138 0.71 -5.53 4.26
CA LEU A 138 -0.01 -5.36 3.01
C LEU A 138 1.04 -5.18 1.92
N GLU A 139 0.79 -5.73 0.74
CA GLU A 139 1.72 -5.62 -0.39
C GLU A 139 1.97 -4.16 -0.80
N PRO A 140 3.16 -3.81 -1.31
CA PRO A 140 3.61 -2.44 -1.48
C PRO A 140 3.05 -1.75 -2.75
N LEU A 141 1.86 -2.12 -3.22
CA LEU A 141 1.27 -1.60 -4.46
C LEU A 141 1.00 -0.09 -4.38
N GLU A 142 0.65 0.41 -3.19
CA GLU A 142 0.40 1.83 -2.91
C GLU A 142 1.39 2.42 -1.87
N SER A 143 2.59 1.83 -1.76
CA SER A 143 3.70 2.37 -0.94
C SER A 143 3.36 2.64 0.55
N THR A 144 2.48 1.82 1.14
CA THR A 144 1.86 2.11 2.45
C THR A 144 2.66 1.68 3.67
N SER A 145 3.65 0.79 3.53
CA SER A 145 4.32 0.17 4.70
C SER A 145 4.99 1.17 5.64
N ILE A 146 5.75 2.13 5.09
CA ILE A 146 6.41 3.18 5.91
C ILE A 146 5.38 4.16 6.47
N HIS A 147 4.33 4.46 5.69
CA HIS A 147 3.25 5.32 6.15
C HIS A 147 2.54 4.73 7.38
N LEU A 148 2.21 3.43 7.36
CA LEU A 148 1.58 2.74 8.48
C LEU A 148 2.47 2.73 9.73
N ILE A 149 3.80 2.63 9.56
CA ILE A 149 4.77 2.79 10.65
C ILE A 149 4.70 4.20 11.24
N GLN A 150 4.72 5.23 10.40
CA GLN A 150 4.64 6.62 10.84
C GLN A 150 3.32 6.92 11.55
N LEU A 151 2.20 6.42 11.03
CA LEU A 151 0.89 6.58 11.65
C LEU A 151 0.84 5.92 13.03
N ALA A 152 1.34 4.69 13.16
CA ALA A 152 1.40 3.99 14.44
C ALA A 152 2.27 4.74 15.46
N ILE A 153 3.43 5.26 15.05
CA ILE A 153 4.29 6.08 15.92
C ILE A 153 3.57 7.36 16.34
N GLY A 154 2.94 8.08 15.41
CA GLY A 154 2.19 9.29 15.71
C GLY A 154 1.05 9.03 16.70
N LYS A 155 0.27 7.96 16.47
CA LYS A 155 -0.82 7.55 17.38
C LYS A 155 -0.32 7.13 18.75
N LEU A 156 0.83 6.45 18.83
CA LEU A 156 1.45 6.12 20.10
C LEU A 156 1.89 7.38 20.86
N ILE A 157 2.40 8.40 20.18
CA ILE A 157 2.78 9.68 20.81
C ILE A 157 1.55 10.42 21.32
N GLU A 158 0.47 10.48 20.53
CA GLU A 158 -0.80 11.12 20.93
C GLU A 158 -1.42 10.46 22.18
N LEU A 159 -1.28 9.13 22.28
CA LEU A 159 -1.88 8.29 23.31
C LEU A 159 -0.84 7.79 24.32
N PHE A 160 0.29 8.49 24.44
CA PHE A 160 1.42 8.03 25.23
C PHE A 160 1.07 8.02 26.73
N PRO A 161 1.35 6.94 27.48
CA PRO A 161 0.99 6.86 28.89
C PRO A 161 1.83 7.81 29.74
N ALA A 162 1.28 8.99 30.05
CA ALA A 162 1.97 10.04 30.82
C ALA A 162 2.31 9.59 32.25
N ASP A 163 1.44 8.80 32.88
CA ASP A 163 1.59 8.30 34.25
C ASP A 163 2.28 6.93 34.33
N GLY A 164 2.94 6.51 33.24
CA GLY A 164 3.80 5.32 33.17
C GLY A 164 3.09 4.00 32.86
N MET A 165 1.76 3.93 32.98
CA MET A 165 0.97 2.74 32.63
C MET A 165 -0.01 3.01 31.49
N PRO A 166 -0.11 2.13 30.48
CA PRO A 166 -1.11 2.22 29.43
C PRO A 166 -2.54 2.25 29.99
N ASP A 167 -3.30 3.31 29.67
CA ASP A 167 -4.73 3.37 29.93
C ASP A 167 -5.47 2.43 28.95
N PRO A 168 -6.40 1.57 29.42
CA PRO A 168 -7.29 0.80 28.57
C PRO A 168 -8.04 1.63 27.51
N VAL A 169 -8.41 2.87 27.81
CA VAL A 169 -9.11 3.76 26.87
C VAL A 169 -8.20 4.14 25.71
N ASP A 170 -6.97 4.59 26.01
CA ASP A 170 -5.97 4.94 25.02
C ASP A 170 -5.57 3.73 24.16
N THR A 171 -5.38 2.58 24.80
CA THR A 171 -5.08 1.32 24.12
C THR A 171 -6.21 0.91 23.18
N ALA A 172 -7.47 1.10 23.58
CA ALA A 172 -8.63 0.80 22.73
C ALA A 172 -8.69 1.75 21.53
N GLU A 173 -8.44 3.04 21.72
CA GLU A 173 -8.43 4.03 20.64
C GLU A 173 -7.30 3.77 19.64
N PHE A 174 -6.09 3.45 20.11
CA PHE A 174 -4.99 3.05 19.23
C PHE A 174 -5.39 1.85 18.36
N ASN A 175 -5.93 0.80 18.99
CA ASN A 175 -6.34 -0.40 18.29
C ASN A 175 -7.46 -0.12 17.27
N ARG A 176 -8.44 0.71 17.62
CA ARG A 176 -9.52 1.14 16.71
C ARG A 176 -8.96 1.90 15.51
N ALA A 177 -8.12 2.91 15.75
CA ALA A 177 -7.57 3.76 14.70
C ALA A 177 -6.69 2.95 13.73
N MET A 178 -5.80 2.10 14.26
CA MET A 178 -4.94 1.28 13.41
C MET A 178 -5.72 0.20 12.67
N ALA A 179 -6.70 -0.47 13.30
CA ALA A 179 -7.55 -1.44 12.62
C ALA A 179 -8.27 -0.80 11.43
N LEU A 180 -8.86 0.37 11.64
CA LEU A 180 -9.56 1.12 10.60
C LEU A 180 -8.63 1.53 9.45
N GLU A 181 -7.40 1.96 9.73
CA GLU A 181 -6.45 2.30 8.66
C GLU A 181 -6.09 1.09 7.81
N TYR A 182 -5.73 -0.04 8.44
CA TYR A 182 -5.40 -1.25 7.70
C TYR A 182 -6.58 -1.75 6.86
N ASP A 183 -7.81 -1.70 7.39
CA ASP A 183 -9.02 -2.11 6.66
C ASP A 183 -9.27 -1.21 5.43
N ARG A 184 -9.02 0.11 5.55
CA ARG A 184 -9.12 1.05 4.44
C ARG A 184 -8.05 0.82 3.38
N VAL A 185 -6.79 0.61 3.79
CA VAL A 185 -5.71 0.29 2.85
C VAL A 185 -6.01 -1.03 2.13
N ARG A 186 -6.47 -2.05 2.85
CA ARG A 186 -6.91 -3.32 2.26
C ARG A 186 -7.98 -3.09 1.19
N ASP A 187 -9.07 -2.39 1.49
CA ASP A 187 -10.14 -2.12 0.53
C ASP A 187 -9.60 -1.42 -0.73
N PHE A 188 -8.71 -0.44 -0.56
CA PHE A 188 -8.12 0.29 -1.66
C PHE A 188 -7.17 -0.57 -2.52
N LEU A 189 -6.40 -1.46 -1.90
CA LEU A 189 -5.58 -2.44 -2.61
C LEU A 189 -6.43 -3.47 -3.36
N VAL A 190 -7.51 -3.96 -2.74
CA VAL A 190 -8.42 -4.91 -3.37
C VAL A 190 -9.09 -4.29 -4.60
N LEU A 191 -9.41 -2.99 -4.57
CA LEU A 191 -9.95 -2.27 -5.73
C LEU A 191 -9.04 -2.42 -6.96
N HIS A 192 -7.72 -2.28 -6.79
CA HIS A 192 -6.75 -2.40 -7.89
C HIS A 192 -6.80 -3.77 -8.58
N TYR A 193 -7.20 -4.82 -7.85
CA TYR A 193 -7.32 -6.15 -8.41
C TYR A 193 -8.70 -6.42 -9.01
N CYS A 194 -9.78 -6.09 -8.29
CA CYS A 194 -11.14 -6.41 -8.74
C CYS A 194 -11.68 -5.44 -9.80
N GLY A 195 -11.13 -4.22 -9.89
CA GLY A 195 -11.48 -3.22 -10.90
C GLY A 195 -10.95 -3.51 -12.30
N THR A 196 -10.24 -4.62 -12.50
CA THR A 196 -9.61 -4.98 -13.78
C THR A 196 -10.61 -5.45 -14.85
N GLU A 197 -10.28 -5.19 -16.11
CA GLU A 197 -10.94 -5.80 -17.28
C GLU A 197 -10.23 -7.07 -17.76
N ARG A 198 -9.06 -7.40 -17.18
CA ARG A 198 -8.26 -8.56 -17.59
C ARG A 198 -8.96 -9.88 -17.24
N ASP A 199 -9.02 -10.79 -18.19
CA ASP A 199 -9.52 -12.16 -18.04
C ASP A 199 -8.60 -13.22 -18.67
N ASP A 200 -7.41 -12.80 -19.07
CA ASP A 200 -6.45 -13.58 -19.84
C ASP A 200 -5.74 -14.67 -19.02
N THR A 201 -5.82 -14.63 -17.68
CA THR A 201 -5.22 -15.64 -16.80
C THR A 201 -6.17 -16.11 -15.71
N PRO A 202 -5.96 -17.32 -15.13
CA PRO A 202 -6.72 -17.78 -13.96
C PRO A 202 -6.67 -16.80 -12.78
N PHE A 203 -5.53 -16.14 -12.57
CA PHE A 203 -5.37 -15.14 -11.51
C PHE A 203 -6.31 -13.95 -11.71
N TRP A 204 -6.28 -13.31 -12.89
CA TRP A 204 -7.11 -12.13 -13.13
C TRP A 204 -8.61 -12.46 -13.20
N ARG A 205 -8.98 -13.64 -13.71
CA ARG A 205 -10.36 -14.14 -13.61
C ARG A 205 -10.80 -14.30 -12.16
N HIS A 206 -9.96 -14.87 -11.30
CA HIS A 206 -10.25 -14.98 -9.87
C HIS A 206 -10.42 -13.61 -9.21
N MET A 207 -9.49 -12.66 -9.44
CA MET A 207 -9.56 -11.32 -8.84
C MET A 207 -10.83 -10.55 -9.24
N ARG A 208 -11.36 -10.77 -10.44
CA ARG A 208 -12.61 -10.15 -10.92
C ARG A 208 -13.86 -10.72 -10.26
N THR A 209 -13.84 -11.98 -9.86
CA THR A 209 -15.04 -12.71 -9.41
C THR A 209 -15.03 -13.07 -7.93
N MET A 210 -13.93 -12.85 -7.21
CA MET A 210 -13.86 -13.16 -5.78
C MET A 210 -14.87 -12.31 -4.97
N PRO A 211 -15.41 -12.84 -3.87
CA PRO A 211 -16.18 -12.04 -2.93
C PRO A 211 -15.35 -10.86 -2.41
N LEU A 212 -15.94 -9.66 -2.37
CA LEU A 212 -15.28 -8.45 -1.91
C LEU A 212 -15.61 -8.16 -0.44
N PRO A 213 -14.78 -7.38 0.28
CA PRO A 213 -15.18 -6.79 1.55
C PRO A 213 -16.48 -5.99 1.37
N PRO A 214 -17.49 -6.13 2.25
CA PRO A 214 -18.75 -5.37 2.14
C PRO A 214 -18.52 -3.86 2.02
N SER A 215 -17.57 -3.34 2.79
CA SER A 215 -17.17 -1.93 2.77
C SER A 215 -16.63 -1.47 1.42
N LEU A 216 -16.02 -2.34 0.62
CA LEU A 216 -15.58 -2.03 -0.75
C LEU A 216 -16.72 -2.16 -1.75
N THR A 217 -17.56 -3.18 -1.61
CA THR A 217 -18.75 -3.37 -2.45
C THR A 217 -19.65 -2.15 -2.43
N GLU A 218 -19.90 -1.59 -1.25
CA GLU A 218 -20.68 -0.35 -1.09
C GLU A 218 -20.05 0.81 -1.86
N LYS A 219 -18.76 1.12 -1.64
CA LYS A 219 -18.04 2.21 -2.33
C LYS A 219 -18.12 2.08 -3.85
N ILE A 220 -17.84 0.89 -4.39
CA ILE A 220 -17.89 0.64 -5.85
C ILE A 220 -19.32 0.83 -6.37
N THR A 221 -20.32 0.35 -5.63
CA THR A 221 -21.73 0.44 -6.02
C THR A 221 -22.18 1.91 -6.06
N GLU A 222 -21.87 2.69 -5.03
CA GLU A 222 -22.22 4.11 -4.98
C GLU A 222 -21.52 4.92 -6.07
N PHE A 223 -20.24 4.64 -6.32
CA PHE A 223 -19.50 5.31 -7.37
C PHE A 223 -20.04 4.96 -8.76
N ARG A 224 -20.28 3.68 -9.06
CA ARG A 224 -20.86 3.23 -10.34
C ARG A 224 -22.28 3.76 -10.54
N ASP A 225 -23.09 3.83 -9.49
CA ASP A 225 -24.44 4.36 -9.61
C ASP A 225 -24.43 5.86 -9.91
N ARG A 226 -23.70 6.67 -9.12
CA ARG A 226 -23.91 8.12 -9.11
C ARG A 226 -22.65 8.96 -8.93
N GLY A 227 -21.47 8.36 -9.02
CA GLY A 227 -20.18 9.05 -8.89
C GLY A 227 -19.89 9.54 -7.48
N VAL A 228 -20.55 8.98 -6.47
CA VAL A 228 -20.25 9.30 -5.06
C VAL A 228 -18.94 8.62 -4.69
N VAL A 229 -18.00 9.44 -4.22
CA VAL A 229 -16.75 8.98 -3.61
C VAL A 229 -16.91 9.12 -2.11
N ALA A 230 -16.74 8.03 -1.39
CA ALA A 230 -16.86 8.03 0.05
C ALA A 230 -15.88 9.02 0.69
N GLN A 231 -16.40 9.85 1.59
CA GLN A 231 -15.59 10.78 2.38
C GLN A 231 -15.30 10.15 3.73
N TYR A 232 -14.03 10.16 4.12
CA TYR A 232 -13.61 9.70 5.43
C TYR A 232 -12.95 10.83 6.19
N ARG A 233 -13.23 10.89 7.51
CA ARG A 233 -12.54 11.83 8.42
C ARG A 233 -11.10 11.39 8.73
N GLU A 234 -10.88 10.08 8.73
CA GLU A 234 -9.61 9.42 9.01
C GLU A 234 -9.24 8.61 7.74
N GLY A 235 -7.96 8.32 7.48
CA GLY A 235 -7.55 7.54 6.29
C GLY A 235 -6.58 8.26 5.37
N MET A 236 -5.59 7.53 4.85
CA MET A 236 -4.59 8.10 3.93
C MET A 236 -5.12 8.36 2.51
N PHE A 237 -6.05 7.54 2.02
CA PHE A 237 -6.58 7.65 0.65
C PHE A 237 -7.77 8.60 0.60
N LEU A 238 -7.48 9.83 0.21
CA LEU A 238 -8.46 10.91 0.01
C LEU A 238 -9.25 10.71 -1.30
N PRO A 239 -10.34 11.47 -1.51
CA PRO A 239 -11.20 11.28 -2.69
C PRO A 239 -10.48 11.32 -4.04
N ALA A 240 -9.41 12.11 -4.17
CA ALA A 240 -8.60 12.16 -5.40
C ALA A 240 -7.94 10.82 -5.74
N SER A 241 -7.48 10.05 -4.75
CA SER A 241 -6.90 8.72 -4.95
C SER A 241 -7.94 7.74 -5.47
N TRP A 242 -9.14 7.73 -4.88
CA TRP A 242 -10.25 6.90 -5.35
C TRP A 242 -10.66 7.24 -6.77
N LEU A 243 -10.79 8.53 -7.11
CA LEU A 243 -11.10 8.96 -8.48
C LEU A 243 -10.03 8.50 -9.48
N ALA A 244 -8.75 8.62 -9.13
CA ALA A 244 -7.65 8.19 -9.98
C ALA A 244 -7.72 6.69 -10.30
N VAL A 245 -7.98 5.85 -9.30
CA VAL A 245 -8.10 4.40 -9.50
C VAL A 245 -9.39 4.04 -10.22
N TYR A 246 -10.54 4.60 -9.84
CA TYR A 246 -11.80 4.33 -10.52
C TYR A 246 -11.72 4.63 -12.02
N TYR A 247 -11.35 5.85 -12.39
CA TYR A 247 -11.25 6.22 -13.80
C TYR A 247 -10.08 5.52 -14.50
N GLY A 248 -8.93 5.35 -13.84
CA GLY A 248 -7.79 4.62 -14.37
C GLY A 248 -8.10 3.16 -14.69
N GLN A 249 -9.03 2.56 -13.93
CA GLN A 249 -9.53 1.20 -14.14
C GLN A 249 -10.89 1.16 -14.86
N ARG A 250 -11.28 2.26 -15.53
CA ARG A 250 -12.50 2.34 -16.37
C ARG A 250 -13.80 2.06 -15.60
N ILE A 251 -13.78 2.20 -14.28
CA ILE A 251 -14.99 2.26 -13.47
C ILE A 251 -15.55 3.66 -13.65
N VAL A 252 -16.67 3.78 -14.35
CA VAL A 252 -17.33 5.07 -14.64
C VAL A 252 -18.75 5.09 -14.06
N PRO A 253 -19.22 6.25 -13.55
CA PRO A 253 -20.60 6.39 -13.09
C PRO A 253 -21.61 6.27 -14.23
N ASN A 254 -22.76 5.63 -13.96
CA ASN A 254 -23.88 5.46 -14.89
C ASN A 254 -24.67 6.76 -15.10
N ARG A 255 -24.64 7.67 -14.13
CA ARG A 255 -25.27 8.99 -14.20
C ARG A 255 -24.41 10.05 -13.53
N VAL A 256 -24.60 11.27 -14.00
CA VAL A 256 -24.03 12.48 -13.39
C VAL A 256 -24.95 13.03 -12.30
N HIS A 257 -24.40 13.79 -11.37
CA HIS A 257 -25.18 14.43 -10.32
C HIS A 257 -26.21 15.41 -10.93
N PRO A 258 -27.52 15.35 -10.59
CA PRO A 258 -28.55 16.17 -11.23
C PRO A 258 -28.30 17.68 -11.15
N LEU A 259 -27.66 18.15 -10.07
CA LEU A 259 -27.28 19.57 -9.90
C LEU A 259 -26.19 20.04 -10.88
N ILE A 260 -25.57 19.16 -11.68
CA ILE A 260 -24.61 19.57 -12.71
C ILE A 260 -25.32 20.34 -13.84
N GLY A 261 -26.60 20.08 -14.11
CA GLY A 261 -27.42 20.78 -15.11
C GLY A 261 -26.81 20.86 -16.52
N ASP A 262 -27.37 21.75 -17.37
CA ASP A 262 -26.64 22.25 -18.55
C ASP A 262 -25.45 23.06 -18.05
N THR A 263 -24.25 22.56 -18.31
CA THR A 263 -23.02 23.06 -17.69
C THR A 263 -22.84 24.56 -18.00
N PRO A 264 -22.85 25.47 -17.00
CA PRO A 264 -22.63 26.88 -17.25
C PRO A 264 -21.25 27.10 -17.88
N ALA A 265 -21.11 28.08 -18.77
CA ALA A 265 -19.83 28.43 -19.41
C ALA A 265 -18.65 28.59 -18.43
N ALA A 266 -18.94 28.96 -17.17
CA ALA A 266 -17.98 29.06 -16.08
C ALA A 266 -17.24 27.74 -15.75
N ASN A 267 -17.89 26.57 -15.89
CA ASN A 267 -17.23 25.28 -15.65
C ASN A 267 -16.27 24.91 -16.79
N ARG A 268 -16.58 25.25 -18.04
CA ARG A 268 -15.67 25.05 -19.18
C ARG A 268 -14.37 25.84 -19.01
N ALA A 269 -14.46 27.10 -18.60
CA ALA A 269 -13.28 27.93 -18.32
C ALA A 269 -12.41 27.33 -17.20
N ARG A 270 -13.03 26.81 -16.13
CA ARG A 270 -12.32 26.11 -15.05
C ARG A 270 -11.61 24.86 -15.55
N TYR A 271 -12.27 24.00 -16.35
CA TYR A 271 -11.65 22.81 -16.91
C TYR A 271 -10.46 23.14 -17.83
N SER A 272 -10.59 24.14 -18.71
CA SER A 272 -9.49 24.60 -19.56
C SER A 272 -8.32 25.15 -18.75
N SER A 273 -8.60 25.89 -17.67
CA SER A 273 -7.56 26.37 -16.75
C SER A 273 -6.83 25.22 -16.06
N CYS A 274 -7.55 24.23 -15.52
CA CYS A 274 -6.96 23.03 -14.94
C CYS A 274 -6.08 22.28 -15.96
N ALA A 275 -6.56 22.11 -17.19
CA ALA A 275 -5.79 21.47 -18.26
C ALA A 275 -4.49 22.24 -18.57
N GLY A 276 -4.54 23.58 -18.61
CA GLY A 276 -3.37 24.43 -18.79
C GLY A 276 -2.34 24.28 -17.66
N ILE A 277 -2.79 24.24 -16.41
CA ILE A 277 -1.93 24.03 -15.23
C ILE A 277 -1.28 22.64 -15.27
N VAL A 278 -2.05 21.59 -15.56
CA VAL A 278 -1.52 20.22 -15.69
C VAL A 278 -0.45 20.15 -16.78
N ALA A 279 -0.71 20.73 -17.95
CA ALA A 279 0.25 20.74 -19.05
C ALA A 279 1.54 21.50 -18.70
N ALA A 280 1.46 22.60 -17.95
CA ALA A 280 2.63 23.33 -17.47
C ALA A 280 3.44 22.52 -16.46
N ALA A 281 2.77 21.90 -15.47
CA ALA A 281 3.42 21.07 -14.45
C ALA A 281 4.12 19.85 -15.07
N SER A 282 3.50 19.17 -16.04
CA SER A 282 4.12 18.02 -16.73
C SER A 282 5.41 18.41 -17.48
N ARG A 283 5.44 19.58 -18.12
CA ARG A 283 6.65 20.09 -18.79
C ARG A 283 7.77 20.39 -17.79
N GLN A 284 7.43 20.98 -16.65
CA GLN A 284 8.40 21.31 -15.62
C GLN A 284 8.99 20.04 -14.98
N ALA A 285 8.15 19.06 -14.64
CA ALA A 285 8.59 17.79 -14.07
C ALA A 285 9.57 17.03 -14.99
N ALA A 286 9.32 17.05 -16.31
CA ALA A 286 10.23 16.47 -17.30
C ALA A 286 11.59 17.20 -17.37
N ALA A 287 11.62 18.50 -17.08
CA ALA A 287 12.85 19.30 -17.05
C ALA A 287 13.64 19.16 -15.74
N THR A 288 12.98 18.92 -14.60
CA THR A 288 13.60 18.82 -13.26
C THR A 288 13.97 17.39 -12.83
N ALA A 289 13.81 16.38 -13.68
CA ALA A 289 14.21 14.99 -13.38
C ALA A 289 15.74 14.78 -13.23
N SER A 290 16.52 15.86 -13.11
CA SER A 290 17.93 15.87 -12.77
C SER A 290 18.09 16.00 -11.24
N THR A 291 18.44 14.91 -10.56
CA THR A 291 18.84 14.93 -9.15
C THR A 291 20.24 15.52 -8.92
N GLN A 292 20.93 15.96 -9.99
CA GLN A 292 22.31 16.49 -9.90
C GLN A 292 22.42 17.72 -8.98
N ALA A 293 21.33 18.46 -8.77
CA ALA A 293 21.32 19.63 -7.89
C ALA A 293 21.26 19.29 -6.39
N LEU A 294 20.79 18.09 -6.00
CA LEU A 294 20.66 17.70 -4.58
C LEU A 294 21.97 17.13 -4.01
N ASP A 295 22.75 16.43 -4.83
CA ASP A 295 24.05 15.85 -4.41
C ASP A 295 25.17 16.91 -4.31
N ALA A 296 24.99 18.09 -4.89
CA ALA A 296 25.96 19.19 -4.78
C ALA A 296 25.87 19.96 -3.45
N ALA A 297 24.89 19.62 -2.59
CA ALA A 297 24.61 20.32 -1.33
C ALA A 297 24.83 19.47 -0.07
N ALA A 298 25.34 18.23 -0.21
CA ALA A 298 25.67 17.30 0.87
C ALA A 298 27.18 17.01 0.90
#